data_AF-A0A506XYD6-F1
#
_entry.id   AF-A0A506XYD6-F1
#
_cell.length_a   1.000
_cell.length_b   1.000
_cell.length_c   1.000
_cell.angle_alpha   90.00
_cell.angle_beta   90.00
_cell.angle_gamma   90.00
#
_symmetry.space_group_name_H-M   'P 1'
#
loop_
_entity.id
_entity.type
_entity.pdbx_description
1 polymer ?
#
loop_
_entity_poly.entity_id
_entity_poly.type
_entity_poly.pdbx_seq_one_letter_code
_entity_poly.pdbx_strand_id
1 'polypeptide(L)'
;MRYWMGVVQREHVHRGLAMGIAQTNHGAAAGLRRMEPGDRLVYYSPKTAYPEGDALKEFTAIGVVSDGAPWQSPEAMWRRRVDYVEGVRSVPIAELAGELELTSKPNWGYALRRGLVELSAHDFALVAAAMGASELVPAEAPSAG
;
A
#
# COMPACT_ATOMS: atom_id res chain seq x y z
N MET A 1 -9.71 -11.70 -2.93
CA MET A 1 -9.47 -10.31 -2.49
C MET A 1 -8.43 -10.32 -1.39
N ARG A 2 -7.24 -9.82 -1.67
CA ARG A 2 -6.18 -9.59 -0.68
C ARG A 2 -5.94 -8.09 -0.50
N TYR A 3 -5.29 -7.74 0.60
CA TYR A 3 -4.95 -6.37 0.95
C TYR A 3 -3.44 -6.24 1.04
N TRP A 4 -2.88 -5.32 0.28
CA TRP A 4 -1.43 -5.16 0.16
C TRP A 4 -1.01 -3.82 0.74
N MET A 5 0.14 -3.81 1.41
CA MET A 5 0.85 -2.58 1.79
C MET A 5 2.20 -2.51 1.08
N GLY A 6 2.33 -1.55 0.17
CA GLY A 6 3.61 -1.18 -0.44
C GLY A 6 4.41 -0.28 0.50
N VAL A 7 5.69 -0.57 0.69
CA VAL A 7 6.59 0.23 1.54
C VAL A 7 7.63 0.92 0.67
N VAL A 8 7.39 2.20 0.37
CA VAL A 8 8.23 3.04 -0.51
C VAL A 8 8.16 4.50 -0.08
N GLN A 9 9.16 5.30 -0.44
CA GLN A 9 9.18 6.72 -0.09
C GLN A 9 8.05 7.49 -0.78
N ARG A 10 7.55 8.54 -0.13
CA ARG A 10 6.40 9.31 -0.63
C ARG A 10 6.61 9.84 -2.05
N GLU A 11 7.81 10.31 -2.35
CA GLU A 11 8.14 10.77 -3.71
C GLU A 11 7.99 9.66 -4.77
N HIS A 12 8.33 8.41 -4.43
CA HIS A 12 8.09 7.26 -5.32
C HIS A 12 6.60 7.02 -5.51
N VAL A 13 5.82 7.09 -4.43
CA VAL A 13 4.35 6.95 -4.48
C VAL A 13 3.78 7.98 -5.45
N HIS A 14 4.13 9.27 -5.30
CA HIS A 14 3.62 10.33 -6.18
C HIS A 14 3.92 10.10 -7.65
N ARG A 15 5.12 9.60 -8.00
CA ARG A 15 5.44 9.21 -9.38
C ARG A 15 4.53 8.09 -9.89
N GLY A 16 4.27 7.07 -9.06
CA GLY A 16 3.36 5.97 -9.39
C GLY A 16 1.92 6.45 -9.59
N LEU A 17 1.44 7.32 -8.71
CA LEU A 17 0.09 7.93 -8.80
C LEU A 17 -0.11 8.67 -10.12
N ALA A 18 0.85 9.53 -10.51
CA ALA A 18 0.79 10.28 -11.76
C ALA A 18 0.71 9.40 -13.02
N MET A 19 1.08 8.12 -12.91
CA MET A 19 1.03 7.14 -14.00
C MET A 19 -0.09 6.11 -13.83
N GLY A 20 -0.82 6.09 -12.71
CA GLY A 20 -1.82 5.05 -12.40
C GLY A 20 -1.20 3.66 -12.23
N ILE A 21 0.00 3.58 -11.64
CA ILE A 21 0.73 2.32 -11.46
C ILE A 21 1.19 2.08 -10.02
N ALA A 22 1.18 0.82 -9.64
CA ALA A 22 2.05 0.29 -8.60
C ALA A 22 3.39 -0.14 -9.17
N GLN A 23 4.46 0.36 -8.55
CA GLN A 23 5.84 -0.07 -8.77
C GLN A 23 6.51 -0.17 -7.39
N THR A 24 7.06 -1.34 -7.05
CA THR A 24 7.75 -1.56 -5.77
C THR A 24 9.26 -1.36 -5.91
N ASN A 25 9.99 -1.30 -4.80
CA ASN A 25 11.44 -1.12 -4.80
C ASN A 25 12.16 -2.14 -5.70
N HIS A 26 13.18 -1.65 -6.42
CA HIS A 26 13.96 -2.34 -7.45
C HIS A 26 13.17 -2.86 -8.67
N GLY A 27 11.89 -2.50 -8.82
CA GLY A 27 11.08 -2.92 -9.97
C GLY A 27 10.89 -4.44 -10.04
N ALA A 28 10.96 -5.14 -8.91
CA ALA A 28 10.92 -6.59 -8.87
C ALA A 28 9.51 -7.15 -9.16
N ALA A 29 9.43 -8.14 -10.05
CA ALA A 29 8.15 -8.72 -10.47
C ALA A 29 7.43 -9.53 -9.38
N ALA A 30 8.17 -10.13 -8.45
CA ALA A 30 7.64 -11.13 -7.52
C ALA A 30 6.49 -10.60 -6.65
N GLY A 31 6.57 -9.34 -6.20
CA GLY A 31 5.50 -8.71 -5.45
C GLY A 31 4.25 -8.47 -6.31
N LEU A 32 4.45 -7.83 -7.47
CA LEU A 32 3.36 -7.43 -8.36
C LEU A 32 2.63 -8.61 -9.00
N ARG A 33 3.32 -9.74 -9.24
CA ARG A 33 2.74 -10.98 -9.77
C ARG A 33 1.80 -11.67 -8.79
N ARG A 34 1.96 -11.43 -7.48
CA ARG A 34 1.05 -11.97 -6.46
C ARG A 34 -0.22 -11.15 -6.32
N MET A 35 -0.26 -9.92 -6.83
CA MET A 35 -1.49 -9.14 -6.85
C MET A 35 -2.44 -9.70 -7.91
N GLU A 36 -3.73 -9.65 -7.66
CA GLU A 36 -4.78 -10.00 -8.63
C GLU A 36 -5.68 -8.78 -8.86
N PRO A 37 -6.35 -8.68 -10.03
CA PRO A 37 -7.37 -7.67 -10.23
C PRO A 37 -8.41 -7.72 -9.11
N GLY A 38 -8.82 -6.54 -8.64
CA GLY A 38 -9.68 -6.38 -7.49
C GLY A 38 -8.93 -6.28 -6.17
N ASP A 39 -7.73 -6.85 -5.99
CA ASP A 39 -6.97 -6.70 -4.74
C ASP A 39 -6.80 -5.22 -4.36
N ARG A 40 -6.71 -4.93 -3.07
CA ARG A 40 -6.54 -3.56 -2.58
C ARG A 40 -5.08 -3.28 -2.27
N LEU A 41 -4.65 -2.05 -2.51
CA LEU A 41 -3.31 -1.57 -2.23
C LEU A 41 -3.36 -0.29 -1.40
N VAL A 42 -2.57 -0.24 -0.34
CA VAL A 42 -2.21 1.00 0.35
C VAL A 42 -0.70 1.18 0.34
N TYR A 43 -0.23 2.42 0.30
CA TYR A 43 1.19 2.75 0.46
C TYR A 43 1.47 3.28 1.85
N TYR A 44 2.51 2.73 2.48
CA TYR A 44 3.14 3.28 3.68
C TYR A 44 4.51 3.84 3.32
N SER A 45 4.75 5.10 3.68
CA SER A 45 5.97 5.83 3.38
C SER A 45 6.77 6.11 4.66
N PRO A 46 7.89 5.39 4.88
CA PRO A 46 8.72 5.61 6.07
C PRO A 46 9.47 6.95 6.03
N LYS A 47 9.80 7.45 4.84
CA LYS A 47 10.40 8.77 4.61
C LYS A 47 9.75 9.50 3.45
N THR A 48 10.03 10.80 3.35
CA THR A 48 9.63 11.65 2.22
C THR A 48 10.35 11.27 0.92
N ALA A 49 11.66 11.04 0.97
CA ALA A 49 12.52 10.75 -0.17
C ALA A 49 13.66 9.75 0.15
N TYR A 50 14.40 9.32 -0.88
CA TYR A 50 15.59 8.45 -0.77
C TYR A 50 16.79 9.09 -1.52
N PRO A 51 18.04 8.98 -1.03
CA PRO A 51 18.43 8.39 0.27
C PRO A 51 18.25 9.34 1.45
N GLU A 52 18.33 10.64 1.17
CA GLU A 52 18.16 11.75 2.10
C GLU A 52 16.68 12.16 2.09
N GLY A 53 16.02 12.08 3.24
CA GLY A 53 14.60 12.39 3.37
C GLY A 53 14.15 12.25 4.83
N ASP A 54 13.31 13.18 5.26
CA ASP A 54 12.77 13.22 6.62
C ASP A 54 11.92 11.98 6.92
N ALA A 55 11.93 11.56 8.18
CA ALA A 55 11.02 10.54 8.65
C ALA A 55 9.58 11.01 8.44
N LEU A 56 8.77 10.17 7.80
CA LEU A 56 7.37 10.47 7.50
C LEU A 56 6.45 9.53 8.29
N LYS A 57 6.55 8.22 8.03
CA LYS A 57 5.78 7.16 8.70
C LYS A 57 4.27 7.33 8.54
N GLU A 58 3.84 7.58 7.32
CA GLU A 58 2.44 7.80 6.95
C GLU A 58 1.94 6.79 5.92
N PHE A 59 0.66 6.47 5.96
CA PHE A 59 -0.07 5.95 4.81
C PHE A 59 -0.35 7.10 3.85
N THR A 60 0.03 6.96 2.58
CA THR A 60 0.14 8.10 1.65
C THR A 60 -0.70 7.97 0.38
N ALA A 61 -1.13 6.77 0.02
CA ALA A 61 -2.09 6.56 -1.05
C ALA A 61 -2.76 5.19 -0.95
N ILE A 62 -3.95 5.06 -1.55
CA ILE A 62 -4.75 3.84 -1.50
C ILE A 62 -5.52 3.66 -2.81
N GLY A 63 -5.76 2.41 -3.21
CA GLY A 63 -6.42 2.11 -4.48
C GLY A 63 -6.74 0.63 -4.68
N VAL A 64 -7.28 0.34 -5.86
CA VAL A 64 -7.68 -0.98 -6.32
C VAL A 64 -6.77 -1.43 -7.45
N VAL A 65 -6.25 -2.64 -7.37
CA VAL A 65 -5.51 -3.26 -8.46
C VAL A 65 -6.46 -3.48 -9.64
N SER A 66 -6.17 -2.83 -10.75
CA SER A 66 -7.00 -2.90 -11.95
C SER A 66 -6.80 -4.21 -12.70
N ASP A 67 -7.65 -4.43 -13.71
CA ASP A 67 -7.50 -5.52 -14.66
C ASP A 67 -6.17 -5.47 -15.42
N GLY A 68 -5.74 -6.66 -15.86
CA GLY A 68 -4.51 -6.86 -16.61
C GLY A 68 -3.37 -7.48 -15.80
N ALA A 69 -2.41 -8.05 -16.53
CA ALA A 69 -1.21 -8.63 -15.95
C ALA A 69 -0.16 -7.54 -15.65
N PRO A 70 0.76 -7.75 -14.70
CA PRO A 70 1.95 -6.91 -14.56
C PRO A 70 2.74 -6.88 -15.86
N TRP A 71 3.28 -5.72 -16.22
CA TRP A 71 4.11 -5.53 -17.41
C TRP A 71 5.43 -4.87 -17.04
N GLN A 72 6.39 -4.93 -17.96
CA GLN A 72 7.68 -4.28 -17.79
C GLN A 72 7.71 -2.97 -18.59
N SER A 73 8.22 -1.90 -17.98
CA SER A 73 8.48 -0.65 -18.67
C SER A 73 9.73 -0.74 -19.56
N PRO A 74 9.96 0.23 -20.47
CA PRO A 74 11.20 0.30 -21.25
C PRO A 74 12.47 0.32 -20.38
N GLU A 75 12.38 0.85 -19.16
CA GLU A 75 13.47 0.87 -18.18
C GLU A 75 13.63 -0.45 -17.39
N ALA A 76 13.06 -1.54 -17.89
CA ALA A 76 13.08 -2.85 -17.27
C ALA A 76 12.42 -2.93 -15.87
N MET A 77 11.57 -1.96 -15.50
CA MET A 77 10.86 -1.93 -14.21
C MET A 77 9.50 -2.59 -14.33
N TRP A 78 9.18 -3.53 -13.43
CA TRP A 78 7.85 -4.13 -13.40
C TRP A 78 6.81 -3.17 -12.80
N ARG A 79 5.67 -3.07 -13.47
CA ARG A 79 4.55 -2.18 -13.15
C ARG A 79 3.25 -2.96 -13.16
N ARG A 80 2.29 -2.47 -12.38
CA ARG A 80 0.92 -2.97 -12.36
C ARG A 80 -0.05 -1.80 -12.30
N ARG A 81 -1.19 -1.89 -13.00
CA ARG A 81 -2.19 -0.83 -13.03
C ARG A 81 -2.95 -0.82 -11.71
N VAL A 82 -3.17 0.38 -11.17
CA VAL A 82 -3.95 0.60 -9.96
C VAL A 82 -4.80 1.84 -10.15
N ASP A 83 -6.08 1.72 -9.83
CA ASP A 83 -7.03 2.81 -9.79
C ASP A 83 -7.01 3.39 -8.36
N TYR A 84 -6.37 4.55 -8.21
CA TYR A 84 -6.20 5.21 -6.93
C TYR A 84 -7.42 6.05 -6.56
N VAL A 85 -7.69 6.13 -5.25
CA VAL A 85 -8.74 7.00 -4.72
C VAL A 85 -8.20 8.44 -4.68
N GLU A 86 -8.94 9.36 -5.26
CA GLU A 86 -8.63 10.79 -5.21
C GLU A 86 -9.09 11.43 -3.90
N GLY A 87 -8.44 12.53 -3.50
CA GLY A 87 -8.87 13.32 -2.34
C GLY A 87 -8.61 12.69 -0.96
N VAL A 88 -7.91 11.56 -0.90
CA VAL A 88 -7.52 10.92 0.37
C VAL A 88 -6.54 11.79 1.16
N ARG A 89 -6.63 11.75 2.49
CA ARG A 89 -5.61 12.35 3.37
C ARG A 89 -4.49 11.35 3.65
N SER A 90 -3.27 11.84 3.79
CA SER A 90 -2.21 11.05 4.42
C SER A 90 -2.52 10.84 5.91
N VAL A 91 -2.21 9.65 6.42
CA VAL A 91 -2.47 9.27 7.82
C VAL A 91 -1.17 8.78 8.47
N PRO A 92 -0.64 9.48 9.48
CA PRO A 92 0.43 8.96 10.32
C PRO A 92 0.05 7.62 10.95
N ILE A 93 0.95 6.62 10.90
CA ILE A 93 0.68 5.32 11.53
C ILE A 93 0.43 5.44 13.05
N ALA A 94 0.93 6.52 13.66
CA ALA A 94 0.69 6.82 15.06
C ALA A 94 -0.78 7.14 15.38
N GLU A 95 -1.57 7.62 14.41
CA GLU A 95 -3.01 7.85 14.59
C GLU A 95 -3.80 6.53 14.75
N LEU A 96 -3.24 5.41 14.30
CA LEU A 96 -3.85 4.07 14.38
C LEU A 96 -3.10 3.14 15.35
N ALA A 97 -2.25 3.71 16.21
CA ALA A 97 -1.42 2.95 17.13
C ALA A 97 -2.28 2.19 18.15
N GLY A 98 -2.03 0.89 18.29
CA GLY A 98 -2.78 0.03 19.21
C GLY A 98 -4.02 -0.63 18.59
N GLU A 99 -4.44 -0.21 17.39
CA GLU A 99 -5.58 -0.79 16.67
C GLU A 99 -5.14 -1.73 15.54
N LEU A 100 -3.95 -1.50 14.97
CA LEU A 100 -3.39 -2.30 13.87
C LEU A 100 -2.76 -3.61 14.37
N GLU A 101 -3.25 -4.74 13.85
CA GLU A 101 -2.65 -6.07 14.00
C GLU A 101 -1.20 -6.11 13.48
N LEU A 102 -0.89 -5.33 12.44
CA LEU A 102 0.46 -5.15 11.92
C LEU A 102 1.43 -4.74 13.03
N THR A 103 1.02 -3.79 13.88
CA THR A 103 1.89 -3.19 14.91
C THR A 103 1.84 -3.93 16.25
N SER A 104 0.87 -4.83 16.45
CA SER A 104 0.75 -5.65 17.66
C SER A 104 1.85 -6.71 17.77
N LYS A 105 2.47 -7.09 16.64
CA LYS A 105 3.57 -8.07 16.60
C LYS A 105 4.91 -7.42 16.95
N PRO A 106 5.74 -8.07 17.78
CA PRO A 106 7.11 -7.60 18.02
C PRO A 106 7.89 -7.58 16.70
N ASN A 107 8.78 -6.60 16.54
CA ASN A 107 9.63 -6.43 15.35
C ASN A 107 8.87 -6.23 14.02
N TRP A 108 7.65 -5.69 14.03
CA TRP A 108 6.88 -5.40 12.82
C TRP A 108 7.66 -4.56 11.78
N GLY A 109 8.56 -3.68 12.24
CA GLY A 109 9.47 -2.92 11.37
C GLY A 109 10.36 -3.79 10.46
N TYR A 110 10.63 -5.05 10.82
CA TYR A 110 11.36 -5.99 9.97
C TYR A 110 10.54 -6.41 8.74
N ALA A 111 9.21 -6.52 8.88
CA ALA A 111 8.32 -6.84 7.75
C ALA A 111 8.39 -5.75 6.66
N LEU A 112 8.55 -4.48 7.07
CA LEU A 112 8.66 -3.34 6.16
C LEU A 112 9.85 -3.44 5.20
N ARG A 113 10.93 -4.14 5.59
CA ARG A 113 12.12 -4.34 4.75
C ARG A 113 11.82 -5.15 3.49
N ARG A 114 10.69 -5.88 3.46
CA ARG A 114 10.25 -6.65 2.28
C ARG A 114 9.73 -5.77 1.15
N GLY A 115 9.43 -4.48 1.41
CA GLY A 115 8.92 -3.55 0.39
C GLY A 115 7.46 -3.78 -0.02
N LEU A 116 6.93 -4.99 0.20
CA LEU A 116 5.53 -5.33 -0.01
C LEU A 116 5.12 -6.38 1.04
N VAL A 117 4.07 -6.06 1.79
CA VAL A 117 3.49 -6.97 2.79
C VAL A 117 2.00 -7.13 2.55
N GLU A 118 1.45 -8.25 2.98
CA GLU A 118 0.01 -8.47 3.00
C GLU A 118 -0.54 -7.98 4.35
N LEU A 119 -1.65 -7.24 4.30
CA LEU A 119 -2.41 -6.78 5.47
C LEU A 119 -3.62 -7.68 5.70
N SER A 120 -4.09 -7.73 6.94
CA SER A 120 -5.42 -8.26 7.22
C SER A 120 -6.50 -7.33 6.69
N ALA A 121 -7.70 -7.86 6.52
CA ALA A 121 -8.88 -7.06 6.16
C ALA A 121 -9.17 -5.99 7.22
N HIS A 122 -8.96 -6.32 8.50
CA HIS A 122 -9.10 -5.41 9.65
C HIS A 122 -8.17 -4.20 9.53
N ASP A 123 -6.86 -4.44 9.37
CA ASP A 123 -5.88 -3.35 9.24
C ASP A 123 -6.16 -2.47 8.04
N PHE A 124 -6.48 -3.07 6.88
CA PHE A 124 -6.80 -2.30 5.70
C PHE A 124 -8.05 -1.44 5.90
N ALA A 125 -9.08 -1.96 6.57
CA ALA A 125 -10.31 -1.21 6.84
C ALA A 125 -10.07 0.01 7.72
N LEU A 126 -9.29 -0.14 8.80
CA LEU A 126 -8.90 0.97 9.67
C LEU A 126 -8.13 2.05 8.91
N VAL A 127 -7.16 1.65 8.09
CA VAL A 127 -6.36 2.59 7.29
C VAL A 127 -7.23 3.29 6.24
N ALA A 128 -8.05 2.54 5.50
CA ALA A 128 -8.93 3.11 4.48
C ALA A 128 -9.92 4.12 5.08
N ALA A 129 -10.53 3.80 6.23
CA ALA A 129 -11.42 4.72 6.93
C ALA A 129 -10.70 6.00 7.36
N ALA A 130 -9.52 5.88 7.97
CA ALA A 130 -8.74 7.04 8.41
C ALA A 130 -8.27 7.93 7.25
N MET A 131 -8.01 7.34 6.08
CA MET A 131 -7.62 8.05 4.86
C MET A 131 -8.80 8.72 4.15
N GLY A 132 -10.05 8.43 4.55
CA GLY A 132 -11.27 8.90 3.89
C GLY A 132 -11.66 8.11 2.64
N ALA A 133 -11.20 6.86 2.53
CA ALA A 133 -11.44 5.94 1.41
C ALA A 133 -12.35 4.75 1.81
N SER A 134 -13.38 5.03 2.61
CA SER A 134 -14.28 3.99 3.16
C SER A 134 -15.00 3.17 2.09
N GLU A 135 -15.14 3.67 0.87
CA GLU A 135 -15.67 2.94 -0.28
C GLU A 135 -14.83 1.71 -0.69
N LEU A 136 -13.56 1.66 -0.27
CA LEU A 136 -12.69 0.50 -0.50
C LEU A 136 -12.85 -0.58 0.57
N VAL A 137 -13.50 -0.28 1.69
CA VAL A 137 -13.81 -1.23 2.75
C VAL A 137 -14.95 -2.13 2.26
N PRO A 138 -14.76 -3.46 2.19
CA PRO A 138 -15.87 -4.35 1.86
C PRO A 138 -16.98 -4.19 2.91
N ALA A 139 -18.24 -4.24 2.48
CA ALA A 139 -19.37 -4.38 3.38
C ALA A 139 -19.25 -5.74 4.10
N GLU A 140 -18.67 -5.73 5.30
CA GLU A 140 -18.41 -6.84 6.21
C GLU A 140 -17.79 -8.11 5.58
N ALA A 141 -16.49 -8.30 5.80
CA ALA A 141 -15.94 -9.65 5.76
C ALA A 141 -16.60 -10.45 6.90
N PRO A 142 -17.11 -11.68 6.66
CA PRO A 142 -17.78 -12.44 7.71
C PRO A 142 -16.82 -12.63 8.88
N SER A 143 -17.26 -12.26 10.07
CA SER A 143 -16.60 -12.61 11.33
C SER A 143 -16.33 -14.11 11.31
N ALA A 144 -15.06 -14.50 11.27
CA ALA A 144 -14.68 -15.87 11.52
C ALA A 144 -15.05 -16.16 12.99
N GLY A 145 -16.16 -16.88 13.17
CA GLY A 145 -16.59 -17.42 14.46
C GLY A 145 -15.73 -18.59 14.92
#